data_AF-A0A419JI97-F1
#
_entry.id   AF-A0A419JI97-F1
#
_cell.length_a   1.000
_cell.length_b   1.000
_cell.length_c   1.000
_cell.angle_alpha   90.00
_cell.angle_beta   90.00
_cell.angle_gamma   90.00
#
_symmetry.space_group_name_H-M   'P 1'
#
loop_
_entity.id
_entity.type
_entity.pdbx_description
1 polymer ?
#
loop_
_entity_poly.entity_id
_entity_poly.type
_entity_poly.pdbx_seq_one_letter_code
_entity_poly.pdbx_strand_id
1 'polypeptide(L)'
;IITTYGDMYRVPSNKGSFEHAKSEGKDIRVVYSITDAIEIAKAEEKEVVHFGIGFETTAPTTAVALLNSPENFSVISVHRLIPPAILFLLSQGEVKVDAFLDPGHVSTIIGTEPYEWISERYRVPQAVAGFEPADILFGIYLLLKQILDGRYEVENAYRRVIKREGNVKAKRMMNEVFYVKDAEWRGFPEIPDSGYGIKRKYEEKDAIKRFEDELRGFEYEEREERGCRCAEVLRGIITPEECGLFGRVCSPSNPVGACMVSSEGACHIRFKFS
;
A
#
# COMPACT_ATOMS: atom_id res chain seq x y z
N ILE A 1 -7.38 21.59 6.05
CA ILE A 1 -7.26 21.18 4.63
C ILE A 1 -6.84 19.73 4.62
N ILE A 2 -7.50 18.87 3.84
CA ILE A 2 -7.06 17.47 3.66
C ILE A 2 -6.42 17.35 2.28
N THR A 3 -5.22 16.79 2.23
CA THR A 3 -4.55 16.44 0.98
C THR A 3 -4.51 14.93 0.80
N THR A 4 -4.72 14.46 -0.42
CA THR A 4 -4.75 13.02 -0.74
C THR A 4 -4.25 12.75 -2.14
N TYR A 5 -3.80 11.54 -2.41
CA TYR A 5 -3.43 11.10 -3.76
C TYR A 5 -4.69 10.86 -4.61
N GLY A 6 -4.54 10.94 -5.94
CA GLY A 6 -5.67 10.86 -6.86
C GLY A 6 -6.39 9.50 -6.86
N ASP A 7 -5.66 8.42 -6.59
CA ASP A 7 -6.20 7.07 -6.47
C ASP A 7 -7.09 6.90 -5.24
N MET A 8 -6.74 7.53 -4.12
CA MET A 8 -7.50 7.50 -2.87
C MET A 8 -8.70 8.45 -2.87
N TYR A 9 -8.68 9.49 -3.71
CA TYR A 9 -9.71 10.52 -3.76
C TYR A 9 -11.14 9.96 -3.99
N ARG A 10 -11.26 8.90 -4.80
CA ARG A 10 -12.54 8.27 -5.17
C ARG A 10 -12.82 6.97 -4.44
N VAL A 11 -11.96 6.55 -3.49
CA VAL A 11 -12.15 5.27 -2.79
C VAL A 11 -13.43 5.34 -1.95
N PRO A 12 -14.39 4.43 -2.17
CA PRO A 12 -15.65 4.43 -1.44
C PRO A 12 -15.44 3.97 0.01
N SER A 13 -16.23 4.56 0.91
CA SER A 13 -16.43 4.12 2.29
C SER A 13 -17.91 4.20 2.65
N ASN A 14 -18.29 3.70 3.83
CA ASN A 14 -19.66 3.75 4.34
C ASN A 14 -20.28 5.18 4.40
N LYS A 15 -19.46 6.22 4.53
CA LYS A 15 -19.85 7.64 4.59
C LYS A 15 -19.49 8.41 3.31
N GLY A 16 -19.24 7.70 2.21
CA GLY A 16 -18.84 8.28 0.93
C GLY A 16 -17.32 8.26 0.72
N SER A 17 -16.82 9.12 -0.15
CA SER A 17 -15.40 9.24 -0.51
C SER A 17 -14.86 10.65 -0.22
N PHE A 18 -13.56 10.86 -0.41
CA PHE A 18 -13.00 12.22 -0.39
C PHE A 18 -13.61 13.12 -1.47
N GLU A 19 -13.96 12.55 -2.63
CA GLU A 19 -14.73 13.23 -3.67
C GLU A 19 -16.11 13.67 -3.17
N HIS A 20 -16.82 12.79 -2.46
CA HIS A 20 -18.10 13.14 -1.84
C HIS A 20 -17.94 14.26 -0.81
N ALA A 21 -16.97 14.15 0.11
CA ALA A 21 -16.70 15.18 1.11
C ALA A 21 -16.39 16.54 0.46
N LYS A 22 -15.65 16.55 -0.66
CA LYS A 22 -15.41 17.79 -1.43
C LYS A 22 -16.70 18.37 -2.00
N SER A 23 -17.59 17.52 -2.52
CA SER A 23 -18.90 17.96 -3.03
C SER A 23 -19.79 18.57 -1.93
N GLU A 24 -19.59 18.18 -0.67
CA GLU A 24 -20.22 18.78 0.51
C GLU A 24 -19.52 20.06 1.03
N GLY A 25 -18.56 20.60 0.26
CA GLY A 25 -17.87 21.85 0.58
C GLY A 25 -16.68 21.70 1.52
N LYS A 26 -16.20 20.48 1.80
CA LYS A 26 -14.95 20.28 2.55
C LYS A 26 -13.73 20.62 1.68
N ASP A 27 -12.69 21.19 2.27
CA ASP A 27 -11.45 21.54 1.55
C ASP A 27 -10.55 20.31 1.37
N ILE A 28 -10.81 19.57 0.29
CA ILE A 28 -10.05 18.40 -0.14
C ILE A 28 -9.24 18.73 -1.41
N ARG A 29 -7.92 18.56 -1.32
CA ARG A 29 -6.98 18.86 -2.42
C ARG A 29 -6.26 17.59 -2.86
N VAL A 30 -6.38 17.28 -4.15
CA VAL A 30 -5.66 16.14 -4.75
C VAL A 30 -4.23 16.59 -5.06
N VAL A 31 -3.25 15.80 -4.63
CA VAL A 31 -1.82 16.06 -4.85
C VAL A 31 -1.15 14.90 -5.57
N TYR A 32 -0.07 15.17 -6.29
CA TYR A 32 0.74 14.12 -6.92
C TYR A 32 1.82 13.60 -5.99
N SER A 33 2.30 14.45 -5.08
CA SER A 33 3.35 14.13 -4.13
C SER A 33 3.07 14.74 -2.77
N ILE A 34 3.69 14.18 -1.73
CA ILE A 34 3.68 14.80 -0.40
C ILE A 34 4.39 16.16 -0.38
N THR A 35 5.30 16.42 -1.31
CA THR A 35 5.93 17.74 -1.46
C THR A 35 4.90 18.81 -1.82
N ASP A 36 3.95 18.51 -2.71
CA ASP A 36 2.86 19.43 -3.03
C ASP A 36 2.00 19.73 -1.79
N ALA A 37 1.77 18.73 -0.94
CA ALA A 37 1.05 18.91 0.31
C ALA A 37 1.81 19.82 1.30
N ILE A 38 3.14 19.72 1.36
CA ILE A 38 3.99 20.62 2.15
C ILE A 38 3.95 22.05 1.59
N GLU A 39 4.00 22.22 0.27
CA GLU A 39 3.90 23.56 -0.34
C GLU A 39 2.53 24.20 -0.09
N ILE A 40 1.44 23.40 -0.09
CA ILE A 40 0.12 23.87 0.36
C ILE A 40 0.18 24.33 1.82
N ALA A 41 0.82 23.56 2.71
CA ALA A 41 0.94 23.93 4.12
C ALA A 41 1.75 25.21 4.34
N LYS A 42 2.79 25.46 3.54
CA LYS A 42 3.56 26.71 3.59
C LYS A 42 2.77 27.93 3.11
N ALA A 43 1.86 27.73 2.16
CA ALA A 43 1.05 28.80 1.56
C ALA A 43 -0.22 29.13 2.35
N GLU A 44 -0.59 28.32 3.34
CA GLU A 44 -1.85 28.40 4.08
C GLU A 44 -1.57 28.60 5.57
N GLU A 45 -2.39 29.41 6.24
CA GLU A 45 -2.35 29.53 7.71
C GLU A 45 -3.15 28.43 8.42
N LYS A 46 -3.88 27.61 7.65
CA LYS A 46 -4.74 26.53 8.16
C LYS A 46 -3.94 25.25 8.40
N GLU A 47 -4.44 24.41 9.30
CA GLU A 47 -3.96 23.03 9.44
C GLU A 47 -4.12 22.24 8.14
N VAL A 48 -3.06 21.55 7.74
CA VAL A 48 -2.99 20.69 6.55
C VAL A 48 -2.66 19.27 7.00
N VAL A 49 -3.59 18.36 6.73
CA VAL A 49 -3.45 16.94 7.02
C VAL A 49 -3.28 16.19 5.71
N HIS A 50 -2.19 15.43 5.58
CA HIS A 50 -1.97 14.56 4.43
C HIS A 50 -2.38 13.12 4.74
N PHE A 51 -3.16 12.51 3.85
CA PHE A 51 -3.52 11.10 3.93
C PHE A 51 -2.42 10.24 3.30
N GLY A 52 -1.44 9.82 4.11
CA GLY A 52 -0.23 9.14 3.67
C GLY A 52 -0.44 7.64 3.47
N ILE A 53 -0.61 7.23 2.21
CA ILE A 53 -0.85 5.84 1.79
C ILE A 53 0.36 5.24 1.08
N GLY A 54 0.32 3.92 0.92
CA GLY A 54 1.25 3.16 0.09
C GLY A 54 2.21 2.31 0.89
N PHE A 55 3.16 1.71 0.19
CA PHE A 55 4.09 0.73 0.76
C PHE A 55 5.44 1.36 1.11
N GLU A 56 6.47 0.54 1.21
CA GLU A 56 7.82 0.99 1.51
C GLU A 56 8.41 1.90 0.42
N THR A 57 7.78 1.98 -0.76
CA THR A 57 8.13 2.93 -1.83
C THR A 57 7.76 4.37 -1.49
N THR A 58 6.65 4.59 -0.78
CA THR A 58 6.14 5.93 -0.47
C THR A 58 6.48 6.36 0.97
N ALA A 59 6.64 5.41 1.89
CA ALA A 59 7.01 5.72 3.28
C ALA A 59 8.27 6.61 3.44
N PRO A 60 9.35 6.47 2.64
CA PRO A 60 10.52 7.33 2.77
C PRO A 60 10.24 8.81 2.53
N THR A 61 9.38 9.16 1.57
CA THR A 61 9.05 10.58 1.30
C THR A 61 8.18 11.15 2.41
N THR A 62 7.28 10.35 2.99
CA THR A 62 6.56 10.69 4.21
C THR A 62 7.50 10.92 5.39
N ALA A 63 8.53 10.10 5.54
CA ALA A 63 9.53 10.30 6.58
C ALA A 63 10.29 11.63 6.42
N VAL A 64 10.69 11.97 5.19
CA VAL A 64 11.28 13.28 4.88
C VAL A 64 10.31 14.41 5.25
N ALA A 65 9.03 14.27 4.92
CA ALA A 65 8.01 15.28 5.18
C ALA A 65 7.82 15.52 6.68
N LEU A 66 7.72 14.45 7.48
CA LEU A 66 7.61 14.57 8.95
C LEU A 66 8.83 15.30 9.55
N LEU A 67 10.02 15.13 8.98
CA LEU A 67 11.22 15.82 9.47
C LEU A 67 11.28 17.31 9.09
N ASN A 68 10.78 17.71 7.91
CA ASN A 68 11.08 19.02 7.31
C ASN A 68 9.86 19.92 7.05
N SER A 69 8.65 19.46 7.38
CA SER A 69 7.40 20.20 7.16
C SER A 69 7.17 21.32 8.19
N PRO A 70 6.39 22.36 7.81
CA PRO A 70 5.95 23.41 8.73
C PRO A 70 5.05 22.86 9.85
N GLU A 71 4.85 23.65 10.91
CA GLU A 71 4.14 23.22 12.13
C GLU A 71 2.64 22.90 11.91
N ASN A 72 2.01 23.51 10.90
CA ASN A 72 0.62 23.28 10.53
C ASN A 72 0.44 22.05 9.62
N PHE A 73 1.48 21.24 9.41
CA PHE A 73 1.42 20.03 8.60
C PHE A 73 1.48 18.77 9.46
N SER A 74 0.53 17.86 9.24
CA SER A 74 0.50 16.55 9.88
C SER A 74 0.07 15.46 8.89
N VAL A 75 0.30 14.20 9.25
CA VAL A 75 0.04 13.04 8.40
C VAL A 75 -0.84 12.04 9.13
N ILE A 76 -1.84 11.51 8.43
CA ILE A 76 -2.47 10.23 8.79
C ILE A 76 -1.66 9.14 8.08
N SER A 77 -0.80 8.44 8.84
CA SER A 77 0.03 7.36 8.30
C SER A 77 -0.77 6.07 8.19
N VAL A 78 -1.09 5.69 6.95
CA VAL A 78 -1.67 4.39 6.61
C VAL A 78 -0.73 3.59 5.69
N HIS A 79 0.58 3.80 5.86
CA HIS A 79 1.58 3.00 5.17
C HIS A 79 1.56 1.54 5.63
N ARG A 80 1.93 0.65 4.71
CA ARG A 80 1.90 -0.80 4.89
C ARG A 80 3.20 -1.47 4.45
N LEU A 81 3.46 -2.67 4.95
CA LEU A 81 4.67 -3.44 4.67
C LEU A 81 4.33 -4.71 3.88
N ILE A 82 5.10 -4.99 2.82
CA ILE A 82 4.86 -6.12 1.91
C ILE A 82 5.31 -7.46 2.51
N PRO A 83 6.51 -7.63 3.11
CA PRO A 83 6.93 -8.94 3.62
C PRO A 83 5.94 -9.56 4.64
N PRO A 84 5.34 -8.81 5.58
CA PRO A 84 4.29 -9.34 6.46
C PRO A 84 3.02 -9.78 5.70
N ALA A 85 2.65 -9.11 4.62
CA ALA A 85 1.51 -9.50 3.79
C ALA A 85 1.78 -10.81 3.02
N ILE A 86 3.00 -10.99 2.49
CA ILE A 86 3.43 -12.26 1.86
C ILE A 86 3.34 -13.41 2.88
N LEU A 87 3.87 -13.18 4.08
CA LEU A 87 3.82 -14.13 5.19
C LEU A 87 2.37 -14.49 5.56
N PHE A 88 1.51 -13.48 5.63
CA PHE A 88 0.09 -13.67 5.92
C PHE A 88 -0.56 -14.60 4.89
N LEU A 89 -0.40 -14.31 3.59
CA LEU A 89 -0.96 -15.12 2.50
C LEU A 89 -0.52 -16.60 2.59
N LEU A 90 0.76 -16.84 2.88
CA LEU A 90 1.29 -18.19 3.11
C LEU A 90 0.64 -18.87 4.31
N SER A 91 0.44 -18.13 5.41
CA SER A 91 -0.11 -18.68 6.66
C SER A 91 -1.58 -19.07 6.58
N GLN A 92 -2.37 -18.39 5.76
CA GLN A 92 -3.81 -18.65 5.65
C GLN A 92 -4.10 -19.96 4.91
N GLY A 93 -3.24 -20.33 3.95
CA GLY A 93 -3.43 -21.53 3.13
C GLY A 93 -4.69 -21.51 2.26
N GLU A 94 -5.36 -20.35 2.13
CA GLU A 94 -6.55 -20.16 1.31
C GLU A 94 -6.25 -20.34 -0.19
N VAL A 95 -5.02 -20.03 -0.60
CA VAL A 95 -4.52 -20.19 -1.97
C VAL A 95 -3.21 -20.96 -1.94
N LYS A 96 -3.07 -21.94 -2.85
CA LYS A 96 -1.81 -22.65 -3.03
C LYS A 96 -0.85 -21.79 -3.85
N VAL A 97 0.07 -21.11 -3.18
CA VAL A 97 1.12 -20.31 -3.80
C VAL A 97 2.40 -21.11 -3.87
N ASP A 98 2.84 -21.44 -5.09
CA ASP A 98 4.09 -22.19 -5.30
C ASP A 98 5.33 -21.28 -5.35
N ALA A 99 5.17 -19.98 -5.62
CA ALA A 99 6.25 -18.99 -5.69
C ALA A 99 5.72 -17.55 -5.65
N PHE A 100 6.57 -16.57 -5.30
CA PHE A 100 6.25 -15.13 -5.38
C PHE A 100 7.13 -14.38 -6.38
N LEU A 101 6.49 -13.52 -7.17
CA LEU A 101 7.16 -12.48 -7.94
C LEU A 101 7.05 -11.16 -7.18
N ASP A 102 8.14 -10.76 -6.54
CA ASP A 102 8.17 -9.65 -5.60
C ASP A 102 8.28 -8.27 -6.30
N PRO A 103 7.67 -7.23 -5.70
CA PRO A 103 7.58 -5.89 -6.31
C PRO A 103 8.92 -5.16 -6.34
N GLY A 104 9.49 -4.96 -7.54
CA GLY A 104 10.81 -4.35 -7.71
C GLY A 104 10.99 -2.96 -7.11
N HIS A 105 9.99 -2.09 -7.14
CA HIS A 105 10.11 -0.76 -6.52
C HIS A 105 10.19 -0.84 -5.00
N VAL A 106 9.41 -1.70 -4.35
CA VAL A 106 9.48 -1.92 -2.90
C VAL A 106 10.84 -2.48 -2.53
N SER A 107 11.29 -3.49 -3.26
CA SER A 107 12.59 -4.12 -3.06
C SER A 107 13.77 -3.17 -3.39
N THR A 108 13.56 -2.11 -4.17
CA THR A 108 14.57 -1.03 -4.32
C THR A 108 14.82 -0.30 -2.99
N ILE A 109 13.78 -0.19 -2.15
CA ILE A 109 13.89 0.43 -0.83
C ILE A 109 14.39 -0.56 0.21
N ILE A 110 13.75 -1.72 0.32
CA ILE A 110 14.01 -2.64 1.43
C ILE A 110 15.14 -3.65 1.15
N GLY A 111 15.44 -3.89 -0.13
CA GLY A 111 16.39 -4.91 -0.59
C GLY A 111 15.75 -6.28 -0.79
N THR A 112 16.57 -7.29 -1.05
CA THR A 112 16.10 -8.70 -1.09
C THR A 112 16.12 -9.36 0.29
N GLU A 113 16.99 -8.88 1.18
CA GLU A 113 17.21 -9.46 2.51
C GLU A 113 15.94 -9.69 3.35
N PRO A 114 14.94 -8.77 3.38
CA PRO A 114 13.72 -8.99 4.15
C PRO A 114 12.85 -10.16 3.69
N TYR A 115 13.03 -10.64 2.46
CA TYR A 115 12.28 -11.77 1.91
C TYR A 115 12.98 -13.11 2.14
N GLU A 116 14.31 -13.12 2.35
CA GLU A 116 15.15 -14.33 2.36
C GLU A 116 14.70 -15.36 3.39
N TRP A 117 14.40 -14.92 4.62
CA TRP A 117 13.94 -15.81 5.67
C TRP A 117 12.57 -16.44 5.37
N ILE A 118 11.71 -15.77 4.58
CA ILE A 118 10.41 -16.29 4.17
C ILE A 118 10.64 -17.47 3.21
N SER A 119 11.50 -17.30 2.20
CA SER A 119 11.86 -18.37 1.27
C SER A 119 12.42 -19.59 2.00
N GLU A 120 13.39 -19.36 2.90
CA GLU A 120 14.07 -20.43 3.64
C GLU A 120 13.11 -21.19 4.56
N ARG A 121 12.29 -20.48 5.32
CA ARG A 121 11.40 -21.07 6.32
C ARG A 121 10.19 -21.77 5.70
N TYR A 122 9.57 -21.16 4.70
CA TYR A 122 8.33 -21.66 4.09
C TYR A 122 8.57 -22.49 2.82
N ARG A 123 9.84 -22.61 2.39
CA ARG A 123 10.21 -23.33 1.16
C ARG A 123 9.41 -22.86 -0.05
N VAL A 124 9.33 -21.54 -0.20
CA VAL A 124 8.67 -20.88 -1.32
C VAL A 124 9.72 -20.08 -2.10
N PRO A 125 9.99 -20.41 -3.38
CA PRO A 125 10.90 -19.63 -4.20
C PRO A 125 10.36 -18.22 -4.41
N GLN A 126 11.25 -17.25 -4.38
CA GLN A 126 10.93 -15.85 -4.62
C GLN A 126 11.85 -15.28 -5.69
N ALA A 127 11.33 -14.33 -6.46
CA ALA A 127 12.11 -13.56 -7.41
C ALA A 127 11.64 -12.12 -7.41
N VAL A 128 12.57 -11.18 -7.30
CA VAL A 128 12.28 -9.76 -7.44
C VAL A 128 12.48 -9.34 -8.89
N ALA A 129 11.48 -8.72 -9.51
CA ALA A 129 11.53 -8.30 -10.90
C ALA A 129 11.20 -6.81 -11.09
N GLY A 130 11.64 -6.28 -12.24
CA GLY A 130 11.22 -4.97 -12.74
C GLY A 130 9.83 -5.03 -13.39
N PHE A 131 9.45 -3.93 -14.04
CA PHE A 131 8.10 -3.75 -14.62
C PHE A 131 8.07 -3.85 -16.15
N GLU A 132 9.23 -3.99 -16.79
CA GLU A 132 9.26 -4.26 -18.23
C GLU A 132 8.82 -5.70 -18.49
N PRO A 133 8.15 -6.00 -19.63
CA PRO A 133 7.71 -7.35 -19.94
C PRO A 133 8.84 -8.38 -19.88
N ALA A 134 10.05 -8.01 -20.31
CA ALA A 134 11.22 -8.87 -20.25
C ALA A 134 11.69 -9.15 -18.81
N ASP A 135 11.58 -8.17 -17.91
CA ASP A 135 11.92 -8.36 -16.50
C ASP A 135 10.96 -9.36 -15.83
N ILE A 136 9.65 -9.21 -16.11
CA ILE A 136 8.61 -10.10 -15.59
C ILE A 136 8.83 -11.53 -16.09
N LEU A 137 9.04 -11.71 -17.40
CA LEU A 137 9.32 -13.02 -17.99
C LEU A 137 10.58 -13.65 -17.42
N PHE A 138 11.64 -12.86 -17.20
CA PHE A 138 12.87 -13.35 -16.59
C PHE A 138 12.65 -13.76 -15.12
N GLY A 139 11.93 -12.97 -14.33
CA GLY A 139 11.55 -13.34 -12.97
C GLY A 139 10.77 -14.66 -12.92
N ILE A 140 9.77 -14.84 -13.79
CA ILE A 140 9.01 -16.09 -13.92
C ILE A 140 9.94 -17.26 -14.28
N TYR A 141 10.85 -17.07 -15.23
CA TYR A 141 11.84 -18.10 -15.59
C TYR A 141 12.69 -18.54 -14.39
N LEU A 142 13.18 -17.59 -13.57
CA LEU A 142 13.97 -17.92 -12.38
C LEU A 142 13.14 -18.68 -11.35
N LEU A 143 11.87 -18.31 -11.14
CA LEU A 143 10.97 -19.03 -10.24
C LEU A 143 10.74 -20.47 -10.70
N LEU A 144 10.39 -20.66 -11.98
CA LEU A 144 10.16 -22.01 -12.54
C LEU A 144 11.42 -22.88 -12.45
N LYS A 145 12.60 -22.28 -12.69
CA LYS A 145 13.87 -22.99 -12.55
C LYS A 145 14.13 -23.40 -11.10
N GLN A 146 13.92 -22.52 -10.13
CA GLN A 146 14.05 -22.86 -8.72
C GLN A 146 13.12 -24.01 -8.30
N ILE A 147 11.86 -24.00 -8.77
CA ILE A 147 10.91 -25.08 -8.50
C ILE A 147 11.41 -26.42 -9.06
N LEU A 148 11.91 -26.44 -10.30
CA LEU A 148 12.46 -27.65 -10.93
C LEU A 148 13.72 -28.16 -10.22
N ASP A 149 14.57 -27.25 -9.75
CA ASP A 149 15.83 -27.56 -9.07
C ASP A 149 15.64 -27.85 -7.57
N GLY A 150 14.42 -27.68 -7.03
CA GLY A 150 14.12 -27.82 -5.59
C GLY A 150 14.81 -26.78 -4.70
N ARG A 151 15.07 -25.58 -5.23
CA ARG A 151 15.69 -24.45 -4.52
C ARG A 151 14.65 -23.47 -4.00
N TYR A 152 14.93 -22.82 -2.88
CA TYR A 152 14.02 -21.88 -2.21
C TYR A 152 14.79 -20.64 -1.76
N GLU A 153 15.18 -19.81 -2.72
CA GLU A 153 15.97 -18.61 -2.50
C GLU A 153 15.19 -17.37 -2.96
N VAL A 154 15.77 -16.19 -2.75
CA VAL A 154 15.28 -14.93 -3.33
C VAL A 154 16.20 -14.54 -4.47
N GLU A 155 15.74 -14.68 -5.71
CA GLU A 155 16.53 -14.30 -6.88
C GLU A 155 16.24 -12.88 -7.35
N ASN A 156 17.29 -12.09 -7.55
CA ASN A 156 17.17 -10.73 -8.06
C ASN A 156 17.23 -10.72 -9.60
N ALA A 157 16.07 -10.65 -10.25
CA ALA A 157 15.93 -10.47 -11.70
C ALA A 157 16.14 -9.01 -12.13
N TYR A 158 16.17 -8.06 -11.18
CA TYR A 158 16.28 -6.62 -11.41
C TYR A 158 17.60 -6.01 -10.89
N ARG A 159 18.72 -6.72 -11.10
CA ARG A 159 20.06 -6.40 -10.55
C ARG A 159 20.59 -5.00 -10.86
N ARG A 160 20.08 -4.36 -11.91
CA ARG A 160 20.48 -3.00 -12.30
C ARG A 160 19.99 -1.92 -11.33
N VAL A 161 18.97 -2.21 -10.52
CA VAL A 161 18.39 -1.28 -9.55
C VAL A 161 18.52 -1.78 -8.11
N ILE A 162 18.34 -3.09 -7.90
CA ILE A 162 18.12 -3.64 -6.56
C ILE A 162 19.41 -4.19 -5.97
N LYS A 163 19.72 -3.76 -4.76
CA LYS A 163 20.79 -4.29 -3.91
C LYS A 163 20.21 -5.16 -2.81
N ARG A 164 20.99 -6.12 -2.30
CA ARG A 164 20.53 -7.01 -1.21
C ARG A 164 20.11 -6.22 0.02
N GLU A 165 20.87 -5.21 0.39
CA GLU A 165 20.60 -4.32 1.52
C GLU A 165 19.59 -3.20 1.21
N GLY A 166 19.14 -3.07 -0.04
CA GLY A 166 18.23 -2.00 -0.46
C GLY A 166 18.83 -0.59 -0.34
N ASN A 167 17.96 0.40 -0.11
CA ASN A 167 18.37 1.78 0.08
C ASN A 167 18.59 2.09 1.56
N VAL A 168 19.85 1.96 2.00
CA VAL A 168 20.26 2.19 3.40
C VAL A 168 19.84 3.58 3.92
N LYS A 169 19.90 4.63 3.07
CA LYS A 169 19.50 5.99 3.48
C LYS A 169 18.00 6.07 3.73
N ALA A 170 17.18 5.53 2.82
CA ALA A 170 15.73 5.49 2.99
C ALA A 170 15.33 4.68 4.24
N LYS A 171 15.92 3.50 4.44
CA LYS A 171 15.66 2.67 5.64
C LYS A 171 16.02 3.41 6.93
N ARG A 172 17.15 4.13 6.96
CA ARG A 172 17.52 4.95 8.12
C ARG A 172 16.48 6.02 8.43
N MET A 173 15.99 6.72 7.41
CA MET A 173 14.98 7.78 7.58
C MET A 173 13.65 7.23 8.04
N MET A 174 13.18 6.12 7.44
CA MET A 174 11.97 5.44 7.90
C MET A 174 12.10 4.98 9.35
N ASN A 175 13.23 4.35 9.70
CA ASN A 175 13.49 3.91 11.08
C ASN A 175 13.64 5.07 12.07
N GLU A 176 13.97 6.28 11.62
CA GLU A 176 14.01 7.46 12.50
C GLU A 176 12.60 7.88 12.92
N VAL A 177 11.66 7.92 11.99
CA VAL A 177 10.32 8.50 12.21
C VAL A 177 9.23 7.48 12.52
N PHE A 178 9.33 6.26 11.99
CA PHE A 178 8.29 5.25 12.11
C PHE A 178 8.68 4.14 13.08
N TYR A 179 7.67 3.54 13.69
CA TYR A 179 7.76 2.21 14.32
C TYR A 179 6.80 1.26 13.59
N VAL A 180 7.11 -0.03 13.63
CA VAL A 180 6.24 -1.07 13.05
C VAL A 180 5.17 -1.44 14.07
N LYS A 181 3.95 -1.65 13.58
CA LYS A 181 2.80 -2.09 14.37
C LYS A 181 1.90 -3.00 13.55
N ASP A 182 1.01 -3.70 14.25
CA ASP A 182 -0.12 -4.40 13.65
C ASP A 182 -1.01 -3.38 12.94
N ALA A 183 -1.59 -3.79 11.81
CA ALA A 183 -2.41 -2.90 11.01
C ALA A 183 -3.49 -3.65 10.25
N GLU A 184 -4.65 -3.00 10.15
CA GLU A 184 -5.75 -3.42 9.31
C GLU A 184 -5.40 -3.24 7.82
N TRP A 185 -5.86 -4.18 6.99
CA TRP A 185 -5.77 -4.09 5.54
C TRP A 185 -7.17 -4.30 4.98
N ARG A 186 -7.67 -3.36 4.18
CA ARG A 186 -9.02 -3.49 3.62
C ARG A 186 -9.13 -4.79 2.81
N GLY A 187 -10.08 -5.65 3.19
CA GLY A 187 -10.27 -6.97 2.59
C GLY A 187 -9.42 -8.10 3.18
N PHE A 188 -8.72 -7.83 4.27
CA PHE A 188 -7.98 -8.79 5.08
C PHE A 188 -8.31 -8.57 6.57
N PRO A 189 -8.09 -9.58 7.42
CA PRO A 189 -7.95 -9.36 8.86
C PRO A 189 -6.81 -8.39 9.20
N GLU A 190 -6.71 -7.98 10.46
CA GLU A 190 -5.51 -7.31 10.96
C GLU A 190 -4.28 -8.21 10.73
N ILE A 191 -3.24 -7.64 10.11
CA ILE A 191 -2.00 -8.34 9.82
C ILE A 191 -0.93 -7.86 10.80
N PRO A 192 -0.30 -8.76 11.57
CA PRO A 192 0.75 -8.40 12.50
C PRO A 192 1.96 -7.74 11.82
N ASP A 193 2.57 -6.77 12.51
CA ASP A 193 3.79 -6.08 12.08
C ASP A 193 3.75 -5.50 10.64
N SER A 194 2.56 -5.14 10.16
CA SER A 194 2.32 -4.84 8.74
C SER A 194 2.07 -3.36 8.42
N GLY A 195 2.10 -2.48 9.42
CA GLY A 195 1.92 -1.04 9.23
C GLY A 195 2.98 -0.19 9.92
N TYR A 196 3.08 1.06 9.47
CA TYR A 196 3.90 2.08 10.12
C TYR A 196 3.06 3.03 10.98
N GLY A 197 3.42 3.12 12.26
CA GLY A 197 3.00 4.19 13.16
C GLY A 197 4.06 5.28 13.29
N ILE A 198 3.66 6.52 13.57
CA ILE A 198 4.58 7.64 13.77
C ILE A 198 5.10 7.63 15.21
N LYS A 199 6.43 7.64 15.38
CA LYS A 199 7.06 7.60 16.71
C LYS A 199 6.68 8.81 17.55
N ARG A 200 6.62 8.60 18.86
CA ARG A 200 6.31 9.63 19.87
C ARG A 200 7.09 10.94 19.73
N LYS A 201 8.35 10.88 19.28
CA LYS A 201 9.19 12.07 19.01
C LYS A 201 8.58 13.03 17.96
N TYR A 202 7.68 12.53 17.13
CA TYR A 202 7.01 13.26 16.04
C TYR A 202 5.48 13.22 16.19
N GLU A 203 4.97 13.03 17.42
CA GLU A 203 3.53 12.89 17.68
C GLU A 203 2.73 14.15 17.33
N GLU A 204 3.36 15.32 17.36
CA GLU A 204 2.77 16.59 16.93
C GLU A 204 2.42 16.64 15.44
N LYS A 205 3.04 15.75 14.64
CA LYS A 205 2.81 15.58 13.21
C LYS A 205 2.02 14.31 12.88
N ASP A 206 1.66 13.51 13.88
CA ASP A 206 0.68 12.44 13.71
C ASP A 206 -0.72 13.04 13.84
N ALA A 207 -1.46 13.12 12.73
CA ALA A 207 -2.78 13.73 12.72
C ALA A 207 -3.78 12.97 13.61
N ILE A 208 -3.65 11.65 13.77
CA ILE A 208 -4.53 10.88 14.66
C ILE A 208 -4.33 11.29 16.11
N LYS A 209 -3.09 11.62 16.50
CA LYS A 209 -2.77 12.11 17.84
C LYS A 209 -3.09 13.59 18.02
N ARG A 210 -2.76 14.41 17.03
CA ARG A 210 -3.01 15.86 17.04
C ARG A 210 -4.51 16.20 17.16
N PHE A 211 -5.36 15.40 16.51
CA PHE A 211 -6.82 15.59 16.50
C PHE A 211 -7.55 14.50 17.32
N GLU A 212 -6.90 13.90 18.32
CA GLU A 212 -7.47 12.80 19.11
C GLU A 212 -8.77 13.19 19.83
N ASP A 213 -8.88 14.47 20.25
CA ASP A 213 -10.07 14.98 20.92
C ASP A 213 -11.25 15.16 19.96
N GLU A 214 -11.01 15.63 18.74
CA GLU A 214 -12.04 15.76 17.70
C GLU A 214 -12.48 14.41 17.14
N LEU A 215 -11.59 13.41 17.13
CA LEU A 215 -11.88 12.05 16.73
C LEU A 215 -12.53 11.23 17.85
N ARG A 216 -12.58 11.75 19.08
CA ARG A 216 -13.13 11.05 20.22
C ARG A 216 -14.62 10.75 20.01
N GLY A 217 -14.99 9.47 20.07
CA GLY A 217 -16.36 9.02 19.84
C GLY A 217 -16.74 8.90 18.36
N PHE A 218 -15.80 9.08 17.43
CA PHE A 218 -16.01 8.68 16.05
C PHE A 218 -16.07 7.15 15.96
N GLU A 219 -17.25 6.62 15.67
CA GLU A 219 -17.44 5.21 15.38
C GLU A 219 -17.49 4.98 13.86
N TYR A 220 -16.73 3.99 13.42
CA TYR A 220 -16.72 3.50 12.05
C TYR A 220 -17.12 2.02 12.05
N GLU A 221 -18.26 1.72 11.46
CA GLU A 221 -18.60 0.34 11.10
C GLU A 221 -18.08 0.07 9.69
N GLU A 222 -17.07 -0.79 9.57
CA GLU A 222 -16.70 -1.30 8.26
C GLU A 222 -17.88 -2.07 7.66
N ARG A 223 -18.31 -1.66 6.46
CA ARG A 223 -19.29 -2.38 5.68
C ARG A 223 -18.69 -2.68 4.34
N GLU A 224 -18.49 -3.96 4.05
CA GLU A 224 -18.22 -4.39 2.68
C GLU A 224 -19.39 -3.99 1.79
N GLU A 225 -19.10 -3.42 0.62
CA GLU A 225 -20.15 -3.13 -0.35
C GLU A 225 -20.82 -4.45 -0.74
N ARG A 226 -22.15 -4.54 -0.53
CA ARG A 226 -22.90 -5.79 -0.73
C ARG A 226 -22.62 -6.39 -2.11
N GLY A 227 -22.10 -7.62 -2.12
CA GLY A 227 -21.81 -8.38 -3.34
C GLY A 227 -20.44 -8.09 -3.97
N CYS A 228 -19.66 -7.13 -3.45
CA CYS A 228 -18.30 -6.89 -3.90
C CYS A 228 -17.37 -7.99 -3.36
N ARG A 229 -16.57 -8.60 -4.22
CA ARG A 229 -15.60 -9.65 -3.87
C ARG A 229 -14.15 -9.17 -3.93
N CYS A 230 -13.92 -7.86 -3.71
CA CYS A 230 -12.58 -7.26 -3.81
C CYS A 230 -11.59 -7.88 -2.80
N ALA A 231 -12.04 -8.26 -1.59
CA ALA A 231 -11.23 -8.98 -0.61
C ALA A 231 -10.69 -10.32 -1.14
N GLU A 232 -11.52 -11.06 -1.88
CA GLU A 232 -11.14 -12.34 -2.48
C GLU A 232 -10.19 -12.16 -3.67
N VAL A 233 -10.39 -11.09 -4.46
CA VAL A 233 -9.48 -10.71 -5.55
C VAL A 233 -8.11 -10.33 -5.00
N LEU A 234 -8.05 -9.51 -3.93
CA LEU A 234 -6.80 -9.09 -3.31
C LEU A 234 -6.01 -10.26 -2.69
N ARG A 235 -6.71 -11.28 -2.21
CA ARG A 235 -6.12 -12.52 -1.68
C ARG A 235 -5.79 -13.54 -2.76
N GLY A 236 -6.10 -13.26 -4.02
CA GLY A 236 -5.85 -14.18 -5.15
C GLY A 236 -6.74 -15.42 -5.16
N ILE A 237 -7.85 -15.41 -4.41
CA ILE A 237 -8.82 -16.51 -4.35
C ILE A 237 -9.63 -16.59 -5.64
N ILE A 238 -9.93 -15.42 -6.22
CA ILE A 238 -10.66 -15.29 -7.48
C ILE A 238 -10.01 -14.25 -8.39
N THR A 239 -10.28 -14.36 -9.68
CA THR A 239 -10.03 -13.32 -10.67
C THR A 239 -11.14 -12.25 -10.66
N PRO A 240 -10.88 -11.02 -11.14
CA PRO A 240 -11.91 -9.99 -11.24
C PRO A 240 -13.19 -10.45 -11.97
N GLU A 241 -13.07 -11.26 -13.02
CA GLU A 241 -14.19 -11.74 -13.84
C GLU A 241 -15.13 -12.71 -13.11
N GLU A 242 -14.63 -13.37 -12.07
CA GLU A 242 -15.43 -14.25 -11.20
C GLU A 242 -16.28 -13.45 -10.19
N CYS A 243 -16.08 -12.14 -10.09
CA CYS A 243 -16.96 -11.25 -9.34
C CYS A 243 -18.20 -10.91 -10.18
N GLY A 244 -19.39 -11.28 -9.69
CA GLY A 244 -20.66 -11.05 -10.39
C GLY A 244 -21.01 -9.58 -10.67
N LEU A 245 -20.30 -8.62 -10.03
CA LEU A 245 -20.46 -7.19 -10.26
C LEU A 245 -19.52 -6.63 -11.34
N PHE A 246 -18.41 -7.33 -11.63
CA PHE A 246 -17.34 -6.85 -12.49
C PHE A 246 -17.82 -6.60 -13.93
N GLY A 247 -17.53 -5.42 -14.46
CA GLY A 247 -17.89 -5.02 -15.82
C GLY A 247 -19.39 -4.83 -16.07
N ARG A 248 -20.22 -5.03 -15.02
CA ARG A 248 -21.66 -4.83 -15.05
C ARG A 248 -21.99 -3.56 -14.28
N VAL A 249 -22.33 -3.70 -13.00
CA VAL A 249 -22.61 -2.56 -12.12
C VAL A 249 -21.34 -1.91 -11.60
N CYS A 250 -20.23 -2.66 -11.50
CA CYS A 250 -18.93 -2.16 -11.06
C CYS A 250 -18.04 -1.87 -12.27
N SER A 251 -17.73 -0.60 -12.49
CA SER A 251 -16.88 -0.08 -13.58
C SER A 251 -16.05 1.12 -13.12
N PRO A 252 -15.06 1.61 -13.89
CA PRO A 252 -14.29 2.80 -13.49
C PRO A 252 -15.14 4.08 -13.32
N SER A 253 -16.25 4.17 -14.07
CA SER A 253 -17.21 5.27 -13.95
C SER A 253 -18.16 5.10 -12.75
N ASN A 254 -18.51 3.86 -12.40
CA ASN A 254 -19.32 3.53 -11.23
C ASN A 254 -18.65 2.43 -10.39
N PRO A 255 -17.57 2.76 -9.65
CA PRO A 255 -16.80 1.76 -8.92
C PRO A 255 -17.57 1.35 -7.67
N VAL A 256 -17.81 0.04 -7.52
CA VAL A 256 -18.41 -0.49 -6.29
C VAL A 256 -17.35 -0.67 -5.22
N GLY A 257 -16.19 -1.26 -5.53
CA GLY A 257 -15.12 -1.51 -4.57
C GLY A 257 -13.79 -0.86 -4.93
N ALA A 258 -12.90 -0.76 -3.93
CA ALA A 258 -11.59 -0.11 -4.07
C ALA A 258 -10.74 -0.67 -5.22
N CYS A 259 -10.83 -1.98 -5.48
CA CYS A 259 -10.12 -2.65 -6.59
C CYS A 259 -10.45 -2.08 -7.98
N MET A 260 -11.61 -1.43 -8.16
CA MET A 260 -12.03 -0.79 -9.42
C MET A 260 -11.71 0.70 -9.45
N VAL A 261 -11.45 1.32 -8.30
CA VAL A 261 -11.08 2.74 -8.20
C VAL A 261 -9.60 2.95 -8.47
N SER A 262 -8.75 2.18 -7.78
CA SER A 262 -7.31 2.38 -7.85
C SER A 262 -6.80 2.05 -9.25
N SER A 263 -5.92 2.89 -9.80
CA SER A 263 -5.23 2.61 -11.06
C SER A 263 -4.35 1.36 -10.98
N GLU A 264 -3.92 0.98 -9.78
CA GLU A 264 -3.16 -0.23 -9.47
C GLU A 264 -4.06 -1.42 -9.11
N GLY A 265 -5.37 -1.21 -8.98
CA GLY A 265 -6.33 -2.24 -8.60
C GLY A 265 -6.50 -3.30 -9.69
N ALA A 266 -6.47 -4.58 -9.30
CA ALA A 266 -6.59 -5.71 -10.22
C ALA A 266 -7.86 -5.65 -11.08
N CYS A 267 -8.99 -5.25 -10.50
CA CYS A 267 -10.24 -5.09 -11.26
C CYS A 267 -10.14 -3.93 -12.26
N HIS A 268 -9.63 -2.77 -11.86
CA HIS A 268 -9.45 -1.64 -12.77
C HIS A 268 -8.53 -1.99 -13.95
N ILE A 269 -7.37 -2.60 -13.67
CA ILE A 269 -6.41 -3.05 -14.68
C ILE A 269 -7.08 -4.05 -15.62
N ARG A 270 -7.78 -5.05 -15.07
CA ARG A 270 -8.44 -6.06 -15.89
C ARG A 270 -9.49 -5.43 -16.79
N PHE A 271 -10.34 -4.55 -16.28
CA PHE A 271 -11.37 -3.86 -17.07
C PHE A 271 -10.76 -3.02 -18.19
N LYS A 272 -9.66 -2.30 -17.92
CA LYS A 272 -8.99 -1.43 -18.90
C LYS A 272 -8.42 -2.20 -20.10
N PHE A 273 -7.99 -3.44 -19.90
CA PHE A 273 -7.35 -4.28 -20.92
C PHE A 273 -8.20 -5.51 -21.28
N SER A 274 -9.51 -5.49 -20.99
CA SER A 274 -10.48 -6.49 -21.47
C SER A 274 -11.05 -6.12 -22.83
#